data_AF-A0A957HPN0-F1
#
_entry.id   AF-A0A957HPN0-F1
#
_cell.length_a   1.000
_cell.length_b   1.000
_cell.length_c   1.000
_cell.angle_alpha   90.00
_cell.angle_beta   90.00
_cell.angle_gamma   90.00
#
_symmetry.space_group_name_H-M   'P 1'
#
loop_
_entity.id
_entity.type
_entity.pdbx_description
1 polymer ?
#
loop_
_entity_poly.entity_id
_entity_poly.type
_entity_poly.pdbx_seq_one_letter_code
_entity_poly.pdbx_strand_id
1 'polypeptide(L)'
;MRRWLVGGCLVGILVVAAVLRMTGIDWDEYHHFHPDERYITWVATTIERPSSLATAFSPHQSTFNPYYWPPKAASAGIQVPQDEARDFAYGHLPLYLGVAATRLTERIGPGLAARLPDDWLLTQDVLNGSEQIEFRHLTAVSRFLTALFDIGTVLMIFLLGRRVYNAETGLLAAGLLAVNVMHIQLSHFFAFDPYMTFFVVTAVYFMVLAYQSAILLRSGGFGRNGFHSPAKASTRMVHVYLILAAICVGLAVGSKFAAVLLALPLALTVWLTVERRWMWLGTAVLIAAFTFFVTNPFAVLDLTCEVISPAMQIGPLSIPALDWRSCFLDNILTQGAMVRGDTDLPFTRQYIGTTPFLYFIEMQIKWGMGPLLGVAAFIGFGWAIRQTIMRL
;
A
#
# COMPACT_ATOMS: atom_id res chain seq x y z
N MET A 1 -2.67 31.70 6.80
CA MET A 1 -1.34 31.68 7.49
C MET A 1 -0.17 32.15 6.61
N ARG A 2 0.89 32.75 7.20
CA ARG A 2 2.17 33.01 6.49
C ARG A 2 2.82 31.68 6.07
N ARG A 3 3.48 31.62 4.90
CA ARG A 3 4.09 30.38 4.35
C ARG A 3 5.03 29.67 5.33
N TRP A 4 5.85 30.42 6.05
CA TRP A 4 6.78 29.89 7.06
C TRP A 4 6.07 29.23 8.25
N LEU A 5 4.91 29.76 8.68
CA LEU A 5 4.10 29.14 9.74
C LEU A 5 3.52 27.79 9.28
N VAL A 6 3.02 27.72 8.03
CA VAL A 6 2.52 26.45 7.46
C VAL A 6 3.65 25.41 7.42
N GLY A 7 4.83 25.81 6.98
CA GLY A 7 6.01 24.94 6.96
C GLY A 7 6.39 24.44 8.35
N GLY A 8 6.47 25.36 9.33
CA GLY A 8 6.78 25.02 10.72
C GLY A 8 5.75 24.06 11.34
N CYS A 9 4.46 24.32 11.16
CA CYS A 9 3.40 23.42 11.63
C CYS A 9 3.48 22.03 10.99
N LEU A 10 3.72 21.96 9.67
CA LEU A 10 3.87 20.67 8.99
C LEU A 10 5.08 19.89 9.51
N VAL A 11 6.23 20.55 9.69
CA VAL A 11 7.41 19.91 10.28
C VAL A 11 7.10 19.39 11.68
N GLY A 12 6.43 20.18 12.51
CA GLY A 12 5.98 19.74 13.84
C GLY A 12 5.08 18.50 13.78
N ILE A 13 4.10 18.47 12.88
CA ILE A 13 3.21 17.32 12.66
C ILE A 13 4.01 16.09 12.22
N LEU A 14 4.94 16.24 11.28
CA LEU A 14 5.76 15.12 10.80
C LEU A 14 6.71 14.59 11.87
N VAL A 15 7.25 15.45 12.73
CA VAL A 15 8.05 15.03 13.89
C VAL A 15 7.19 14.25 14.88
N VAL A 16 6.00 14.74 15.23
CA VAL A 16 5.06 14.00 16.09
C VAL A 16 4.69 12.65 15.46
N ALA A 17 4.38 12.62 14.17
CA ALA A 17 4.09 11.39 13.44
C ALA A 17 5.27 10.41 13.48
N ALA A 18 6.50 10.89 13.28
CA ALA A 18 7.70 10.08 13.33
C ALA A 18 7.96 9.49 14.72
N VAL A 19 7.86 10.32 15.77
CA VAL A 19 7.99 9.86 17.16
C VAL A 19 6.98 8.76 17.43
N LEU A 20 5.69 9.00 17.17
CA LEU A 20 4.63 8.03 17.48
C LEU A 20 4.72 6.71 16.70
N ARG A 21 5.46 6.64 15.58
CA ARG A 21 5.53 5.45 14.70
C ARG A 21 6.87 4.71 14.76
N MET A 22 7.91 5.39 15.23
CA MET A 22 9.28 4.85 15.25
C MET A 22 9.79 4.55 16.66
N THR A 23 9.09 4.99 17.70
CA THR A 23 9.41 4.58 19.08
C THR A 23 8.78 3.23 19.39
N GLY A 24 9.52 2.32 20.03
CA GLY A 24 8.99 0.99 20.36
C GLY A 24 8.82 0.12 19.12
N ILE A 25 9.79 0.13 18.20
CA ILE A 25 9.80 -0.80 17.06
C ILE A 25 9.81 -2.25 17.56
N ASP A 26 10.34 -2.48 18.75
CA ASP A 26 10.39 -3.70 19.52
C ASP A 26 9.23 -3.82 20.54
N TRP A 27 8.08 -3.15 20.32
CA TRP A 27 6.96 -3.10 21.30
C TRP A 27 6.48 -4.47 21.82
N ASP A 28 6.68 -5.54 21.05
CA ASP A 28 6.39 -6.93 21.42
C ASP A 28 7.63 -7.76 21.75
N GLU A 29 8.77 -7.11 22.01
CA GLU A 29 10.09 -7.73 22.25
C GLU A 29 10.49 -8.71 21.13
N TYR A 30 9.98 -8.47 19.91
CA TYR A 30 10.12 -9.38 18.77
C TYR A 30 9.56 -10.79 19.02
N HIS A 31 8.51 -10.91 19.84
CA HIS A 31 7.73 -12.14 19.98
C HIS A 31 6.83 -12.42 18.76
N HIS A 32 6.61 -11.43 17.89
CA HIS A 32 5.80 -11.54 16.67
C HIS A 32 4.37 -11.99 16.99
N PHE A 33 3.71 -11.27 17.91
CA PHE A 33 2.32 -11.60 18.30
C PHE A 33 1.33 -11.42 17.15
N HIS A 34 1.67 -10.61 16.14
CA HIS A 34 0.84 -10.48 14.96
C HIS A 34 1.09 -11.64 13.99
N PRO A 35 0.07 -12.48 13.72
CA PRO A 35 0.25 -13.70 12.95
C PRO A 35 0.71 -13.42 11.51
N ASP A 36 0.14 -12.41 10.85
CA ASP A 36 0.50 -12.06 9.47
C ASP A 36 1.95 -11.58 9.35
N GLU A 37 2.39 -10.64 10.21
CA GLU A 37 3.77 -10.18 10.24
C GLU A 37 4.74 -11.35 10.45
N ARG A 38 4.44 -12.25 11.39
CA ARG A 38 5.26 -13.43 11.63
C ARG A 38 5.40 -14.27 10.37
N TYR A 39 4.29 -14.55 9.68
CA TYR A 39 4.29 -15.35 8.46
C TYR A 39 5.00 -14.65 7.29
N ILE A 40 4.73 -13.36 7.09
CA ILE A 40 5.39 -12.53 6.08
C ILE A 40 6.91 -12.52 6.32
N THR A 41 7.34 -12.37 7.57
CA THR A 41 8.76 -12.36 7.94
C THR A 41 9.39 -13.73 7.67
N TRP A 42 8.70 -14.84 7.96
CA TRP A 42 9.17 -16.17 7.54
C TRP A 42 9.41 -16.26 6.04
N VAL A 43 8.45 -15.82 5.23
CA VAL A 43 8.61 -15.80 3.77
C VAL A 43 9.79 -14.90 3.36
N ALA A 44 9.89 -13.70 3.95
CA ALA A 44 10.93 -12.73 3.64
C ALA A 44 12.35 -13.25 3.91
N THR A 45 12.57 -13.97 5.02
CA THR A 45 13.89 -14.53 5.37
C THR A 45 14.41 -15.57 4.37
N THR A 46 13.52 -16.19 3.59
CA THR A 46 13.92 -17.16 2.56
C THR A 46 14.28 -16.51 1.21
N ILE A 47 14.13 -15.19 1.10
CA ILE A 47 14.47 -14.46 -0.12
C ILE A 47 15.99 -14.23 -0.16
N GLU A 48 16.64 -15.04 -0.98
CA GLU A 48 18.08 -14.93 -1.24
C GLU A 48 18.39 -14.25 -2.59
N ARG A 49 19.63 -13.79 -2.73
CA ARG A 49 20.12 -13.23 -4.00
C ARG A 49 20.20 -14.33 -5.06
N PRO A 50 19.56 -14.17 -6.23
CA PRO A 50 19.60 -15.18 -7.28
C PRO A 50 21.00 -15.28 -7.90
N SER A 51 21.37 -16.50 -8.30
CA SER A 51 22.64 -16.77 -8.98
C SER A 51 22.69 -16.23 -10.41
N SER A 52 21.53 -16.07 -11.06
CA SER A 52 21.39 -15.52 -12.40
C SER A 52 20.02 -14.87 -12.62
N LEU A 53 19.88 -14.04 -13.66
CA LEU A 53 18.58 -13.49 -14.05
C LEU A 53 17.59 -14.58 -14.49
N ALA A 54 18.06 -15.66 -15.11
CA ALA A 54 17.20 -16.77 -15.51
C ALA A 54 16.59 -17.46 -14.27
N THR A 55 17.41 -17.67 -13.23
CA THR A 55 16.94 -18.21 -11.94
C THR A 55 16.00 -17.23 -11.25
N ALA A 56 16.28 -15.92 -11.31
CA ALA A 56 15.48 -14.88 -10.64
C ALA A 56 14.00 -14.84 -11.09
N PHE A 57 13.71 -15.22 -12.34
CA PHE A 57 12.35 -15.23 -12.91
C PHE A 57 11.81 -16.65 -13.14
N SER A 58 12.49 -17.70 -12.65
CA SER A 58 12.01 -19.08 -12.75
C SER A 58 10.99 -19.36 -11.63
N PRO A 59 9.73 -19.71 -11.94
CA PRO A 59 8.70 -19.95 -10.92
C PRO A 59 9.09 -21.03 -9.90
N HIS A 60 9.82 -22.06 -10.33
CA HIS A 60 10.17 -23.19 -9.46
C HIS A 60 11.53 -23.07 -8.76
N GLN A 61 12.39 -22.15 -9.20
CA GLN A 61 13.75 -22.04 -8.67
C GLN A 61 14.02 -20.71 -7.96
N SER A 62 13.21 -19.68 -8.24
CA SER A 62 13.42 -18.36 -7.67
C SER A 62 12.93 -18.32 -6.23
N THR A 63 13.83 -17.93 -5.33
CA THR A 63 13.49 -17.56 -3.95
C THR A 63 12.59 -16.33 -3.90
N PHE A 64 12.51 -15.55 -4.98
CA PHE A 64 11.58 -14.42 -5.09
C PHE A 64 10.13 -14.88 -5.23
N ASN A 65 9.87 -16.12 -5.65
CA ASN A 65 8.50 -16.61 -5.73
C ASN A 65 7.96 -16.88 -4.31
N PRO A 66 6.96 -16.12 -3.83
CA PRO A 66 6.47 -16.30 -2.46
C PRO A 66 5.48 -17.46 -2.32
N TYR A 67 5.13 -18.19 -3.40
CA TYR A 67 4.17 -19.29 -3.36
C TYR A 67 4.77 -20.66 -3.02
N TYR A 68 6.10 -20.75 -2.89
CA TYR A 68 6.79 -22.01 -2.54
C TYR A 68 7.90 -21.79 -1.55
N TRP A 69 8.11 -22.77 -0.66
CA TRP A 69 9.31 -22.84 0.16
C TRP A 69 10.50 -23.30 -0.70
N PRO A 70 11.60 -22.51 -0.82
CA PRO A 70 12.73 -22.92 -1.63
C PRO A 70 13.38 -24.19 -1.07
N PRO A 71 13.76 -25.17 -1.92
CA PRO A 71 14.41 -26.39 -1.46
C PRO A 71 15.68 -26.06 -0.70
N LYS A 72 15.80 -26.53 0.55
CA LYS A 72 16.93 -26.30 1.47
C LYS A 72 17.03 -24.89 2.05
N ALA A 73 15.98 -24.07 1.93
CA ALA A 73 15.96 -22.77 2.62
C ALA A 73 16.09 -22.96 4.14
N ALA A 74 16.95 -22.16 4.75
CA ALA A 74 17.13 -22.11 6.20
C ALA A 74 17.35 -20.65 6.61
N SER A 75 16.80 -20.25 7.75
CA SER A 75 17.07 -18.93 8.33
C SER A 75 17.23 -19.04 9.84
N ALA A 76 18.10 -18.20 10.40
CA ALA A 76 18.37 -18.18 11.83
C ALA A 76 17.13 -17.74 12.62
N GLY A 77 16.67 -18.60 13.52
CA GLY A 77 15.55 -18.33 14.43
C GLY A 77 14.23 -18.99 14.06
N ILE A 78 14.14 -19.67 12.91
CA ILE A 78 12.90 -20.29 12.44
C ILE A 78 13.17 -21.68 11.85
N GLN A 79 12.18 -22.58 11.94
CA GLN A 79 12.16 -23.79 11.14
C GLN A 79 11.39 -23.51 9.86
N VAL A 80 12.09 -23.55 8.73
CA VAL A 80 11.50 -23.31 7.42
C VAL A 80 10.82 -24.61 6.94
N PRO A 81 9.48 -24.63 6.74
CA PRO A 81 8.79 -25.78 6.15
C PRO A 81 9.41 -26.10 4.79
N GLN A 82 9.69 -27.36 4.50
CA GLN A 82 10.27 -27.79 3.22
C GLN A 82 9.20 -28.48 2.40
N ASP A 83 9.30 -28.38 1.07
CA ASP A 83 8.47 -29.13 0.10
C ASP A 83 6.94 -28.91 0.21
N GLU A 84 6.53 -27.78 0.79
CA GLU A 84 5.12 -27.37 0.88
C GLU A 84 4.84 -26.13 -0.01
N ALA A 85 3.60 -26.00 -0.48
CA ALA A 85 3.11 -24.75 -1.06
C ALA A 85 2.93 -23.68 0.03
N ARG A 86 3.01 -22.41 -0.34
CA ARG A 86 2.75 -21.27 0.54
C ARG A 86 1.44 -20.59 0.17
N ASP A 87 0.60 -20.36 1.17
CA ASP A 87 -0.56 -19.49 1.05
C ASP A 87 -0.13 -18.03 1.28
N PHE A 88 0.44 -17.41 0.24
CA PHE A 88 0.86 -16.02 0.30
C PHE A 88 -0.16 -15.09 -0.37
N ALA A 89 -1.09 -14.58 0.44
CA ALA A 89 -2.20 -13.74 -0.02
C ALA A 89 -1.86 -12.25 -0.24
N TYR A 90 -0.60 -11.85 -0.08
CA TYR A 90 -0.18 -10.45 -0.09
C TYR A 90 0.55 -10.05 -1.39
N GLY A 91 0.61 -8.75 -1.67
CA GLY A 91 1.37 -8.24 -2.81
C GLY A 91 2.88 -8.35 -2.61
N HIS A 92 3.65 -8.67 -3.64
CA HIS A 92 5.08 -8.93 -3.51
C HIS A 92 5.91 -7.65 -3.28
N LEU A 93 5.36 -6.47 -3.57
CA LEU A 93 6.11 -5.21 -3.49
C LEU A 93 6.61 -4.91 -2.07
N PRO A 94 5.77 -4.84 -1.02
CA PRO A 94 6.25 -4.58 0.34
C PRO A 94 7.20 -5.66 0.85
N LEU A 95 6.96 -6.93 0.47
CA LEU A 95 7.84 -8.06 0.78
C LEU A 95 9.27 -7.79 0.27
N TYR A 96 9.41 -7.50 -1.03
CA TYR A 96 10.71 -7.22 -1.64
C TYR A 96 11.36 -5.95 -1.10
N LEU A 97 10.56 -4.91 -0.79
CA LEU A 97 11.07 -3.68 -0.19
C LEU A 97 11.64 -3.93 1.22
N GLY A 98 10.99 -4.73 2.05
CA GLY A 98 11.50 -5.10 3.38
C GLY A 98 12.81 -5.87 3.30
N VAL A 99 12.91 -6.86 2.41
CA VAL A 99 14.16 -7.61 2.18
C VAL A 99 15.26 -6.70 1.64
N ALA A 100 14.96 -5.88 0.63
CA ALA A 100 15.93 -4.96 0.05
C ALA A 100 16.43 -3.92 1.05
N ALA A 101 15.55 -3.39 1.90
CA ALA A 101 15.92 -2.48 2.98
C ALA A 101 16.80 -3.16 4.02
N THR A 102 16.51 -4.42 4.37
CA THR A 102 17.32 -5.21 5.29
C THR A 102 18.73 -5.42 4.73
N ARG A 103 18.85 -5.90 3.48
CA ARG A 103 20.16 -6.10 2.83
C ARG A 103 20.94 -4.79 2.64
N LEU A 104 20.25 -3.69 2.37
CA LEU A 104 20.89 -2.36 2.32
C LEU A 104 21.44 -1.99 3.70
N THR A 105 20.66 -2.24 4.76
CA THR A 105 21.01 -1.91 6.13
C THR A 105 22.16 -2.77 6.64
N GLU A 106 22.20 -4.06 6.33
CA GLU A 106 23.37 -4.93 6.61
C GLU A 106 24.66 -4.38 5.96
N ARG A 107 24.55 -3.82 4.76
CA ARG A 107 25.70 -3.28 4.01
C ARG A 107 26.22 -1.95 4.57
N ILE A 108 25.34 -1.04 4.97
CA ILE A 108 25.71 0.31 5.42
C ILE A 108 25.71 0.47 6.95
N GLY A 109 25.06 -0.45 7.65
CA GLY A 109 24.78 -0.44 9.08
C GLY A 109 26.02 -0.29 9.94
N PRO A 110 27.06 -1.13 9.78
CA PRO A 110 28.29 -1.02 10.59
C PRO A 110 28.95 0.36 10.49
N GLY A 111 28.91 0.99 9.31
CA GLY A 111 29.45 2.33 9.12
C GLY A 111 28.59 3.42 9.77
N LEU A 112 27.27 3.32 9.68
CA LEU A 112 26.36 4.31 10.26
C LEU A 112 26.27 4.17 11.78
N ALA A 113 26.20 2.94 12.30
CA ALA A 113 26.10 2.64 13.73
C ALA A 113 27.28 3.25 14.50
N ALA A 114 28.50 3.15 13.96
CA ALA A 114 29.69 3.76 14.56
C ALA A 114 29.67 5.31 14.68
N ARG A 115 28.66 5.98 14.11
CA ARG A 115 28.51 7.44 14.13
C ARG A 115 27.27 7.91 14.89
N LEU A 116 26.46 6.97 15.39
CA LEU A 116 25.22 7.25 16.09
C LEU A 116 25.33 6.80 17.56
N PRO A 117 24.49 7.32 18.46
CA PRO A 117 24.48 6.85 19.84
C PRO A 117 24.12 5.36 19.93
N ASP A 118 24.85 4.61 20.74
CA ASP A 118 24.71 3.16 20.90
C ASP A 118 23.39 2.75 21.58
N ASP A 119 22.74 3.68 22.29
CA ASP A 119 21.50 3.46 23.04
C ASP A 119 20.23 3.67 22.20
N TRP A 120 20.36 4.14 20.95
CA TRP A 120 19.21 4.36 20.08
C TRP A 120 18.70 3.04 19.49
N LEU A 121 17.36 2.85 19.49
CA LEU A 121 16.70 1.72 18.79
C LEU A 121 17.10 1.62 17.31
N LEU A 122 17.31 2.76 16.66
CA LEU A 122 17.82 2.80 15.28
C LEU A 122 19.19 2.12 15.19
N THR A 123 20.10 2.41 16.12
CA THR A 123 21.46 1.84 16.14
C THR A 123 21.45 0.38 16.54
N GLN A 124 20.73 0.03 17.61
CA GLN A 124 20.71 -1.31 18.19
C GLN A 124 20.00 -2.31 17.29
N ASP A 125 18.81 -1.97 16.80
CA ASP A 125 17.91 -2.93 16.17
C ASP A 125 17.92 -2.77 14.65
N VAL A 126 17.67 -1.57 14.15
CA VAL A 126 17.57 -1.34 12.70
C VAL A 126 18.94 -1.48 12.03
N LEU A 127 19.98 -0.81 12.54
CA LEU A 127 21.35 -0.91 12.03
C LEU A 127 22.11 -2.15 12.54
N ASN A 128 21.44 -3.00 13.31
CA ASN A 128 21.92 -4.26 13.87
C ASN A 128 23.15 -4.15 14.80
N GLY A 129 23.27 -3.08 15.57
CA GLY A 129 24.34 -2.93 16.57
C GLY A 129 24.27 -3.96 17.70
N SER A 130 23.10 -4.56 17.94
CA SER A 130 22.88 -5.63 18.93
C SER A 130 23.10 -7.04 18.38
N GLU A 131 23.53 -7.19 17.13
CA GLU A 131 23.76 -8.48 16.45
C GLU A 131 22.54 -9.41 16.54
N GLN A 132 21.35 -8.86 16.28
CA GLN A 132 20.13 -9.64 16.22
C GLN A 132 20.21 -10.71 15.12
N ILE A 133 19.58 -11.85 15.39
CA ILE A 133 19.35 -12.88 14.39
C ILE A 133 18.49 -12.36 13.22
N GLU A 134 18.70 -12.93 12.03
CA GLU A 134 18.07 -12.48 10.78
C GLU A 134 16.56 -12.28 10.90
N PHE A 135 15.85 -13.22 11.54
CA PHE A 135 14.40 -13.13 11.70
C PHE A 135 13.96 -11.88 12.48
N ARG A 136 14.69 -11.48 13.53
CA ARG A 136 14.36 -10.27 14.31
C ARG A 136 14.84 -9.00 13.63
N HIS A 137 16.05 -9.03 13.07
CA HIS A 137 16.63 -7.90 12.36
C HIS A 137 15.77 -7.47 11.16
N LEU A 138 15.31 -8.44 10.36
CA LEU A 138 14.42 -8.19 9.22
C LEU A 138 13.11 -7.53 9.67
N THR A 139 12.53 -7.98 10.79
CA THR A 139 11.33 -7.38 11.38
C THR A 139 11.58 -5.94 11.81
N ALA A 140 12.68 -5.67 12.52
CA ALA A 140 13.04 -4.31 12.96
C ALA A 140 13.15 -3.34 11.77
N VAL A 141 13.90 -3.73 10.73
CA VAL A 141 14.08 -2.92 9.52
C VAL A 141 12.76 -2.73 8.78
N SER A 142 11.96 -3.79 8.65
CA SER A 142 10.70 -3.75 7.90
C SER A 142 9.63 -2.94 8.63
N ARG A 143 9.54 -2.99 9.96
CA ARG A 143 8.70 -2.10 10.78
C ARG A 143 9.11 -0.63 10.61
N PHE A 144 10.42 -0.34 10.66
CA PHE A 144 10.92 1.02 10.41
C PHE A 144 10.54 1.51 9.01
N LEU A 145 10.65 0.65 7.99
CA LEU A 145 10.22 0.98 6.64
C LEU A 145 8.72 1.23 6.54
N THR A 146 7.88 0.40 7.18
CA THR A 146 6.43 0.61 7.26
C THR A 146 6.11 1.97 7.88
N ALA A 147 6.79 2.35 8.97
CA ALA A 147 6.64 3.66 9.59
C ALA A 147 7.00 4.81 8.64
N LEU A 148 8.04 4.68 7.82
CA LEU A 148 8.39 5.68 6.79
C LEU A 148 7.27 5.86 5.75
N PHE A 149 6.66 4.78 5.28
CA PHE A 149 5.52 4.85 4.34
C PHE A 149 4.29 5.49 4.98
N ASP A 150 4.02 5.21 6.27
CA ASP A 150 2.89 5.83 6.97
C ASP A 150 3.12 7.34 7.24
N ILE A 151 4.33 7.74 7.63
CA ILE A 151 4.71 9.18 7.73
C ILE A 151 4.60 9.86 6.35
N GLY A 152 5.01 9.16 5.29
CA GLY A 152 4.81 9.61 3.91
C GLY A 152 3.32 9.85 3.60
N THR A 153 2.43 9.00 4.13
CA THR A 153 0.98 9.17 3.98
C THR A 153 0.49 10.43 4.70
N VAL A 154 0.99 10.74 5.90
CA VAL A 154 0.70 11.99 6.62
C VAL A 154 1.07 13.21 5.77
N LEU A 155 2.27 13.21 5.16
CA LEU A 155 2.69 14.26 4.23
C LEU A 155 1.75 14.35 3.01
N MET A 156 1.41 13.21 2.40
CA MET A 156 0.57 13.19 1.21
C MET A 156 -0.86 13.66 1.50
N ILE A 157 -1.41 13.37 2.66
CA ILE A 157 -2.70 13.91 3.11
C ILE A 157 -2.65 15.42 3.30
N PHE A 158 -1.57 15.97 3.87
CA PHE A 158 -1.38 17.43 3.89
C PHE A 158 -1.40 18.01 2.47
N LEU A 159 -0.62 17.42 1.55
CA LEU A 159 -0.52 17.90 0.18
C LEU A 159 -1.85 17.82 -0.56
N LEU A 160 -2.60 16.72 -0.39
CA LEU A 160 -3.92 16.54 -0.98
C LEU A 160 -4.95 17.51 -0.39
N GLY A 161 -5.04 17.61 0.94
CA GLY A 161 -5.95 18.53 1.62
C GLY A 161 -5.67 19.99 1.26
N ARG A 162 -4.39 20.37 1.21
CA ARG A 162 -3.95 21.69 0.74
C ARG A 162 -4.37 21.96 -0.70
N ARG A 163 -4.36 20.93 -1.53
CA ARG A 163 -4.64 21.06 -2.95
C ARG A 163 -6.12 21.14 -3.28
N VAL A 164 -6.94 20.35 -2.59
CA VAL A 164 -8.40 20.32 -2.79
C VAL A 164 -9.07 21.50 -2.10
N TYR A 165 -8.54 21.92 -0.95
CA TYR A 165 -9.05 23.03 -0.17
C TYR A 165 -7.96 24.10 0.02
N ASN A 166 -7.36 24.17 1.20
CA ASN A 166 -6.36 25.16 1.55
C ASN A 166 -5.34 24.57 2.57
N ALA A 167 -4.28 25.32 2.85
CA ALA A 167 -3.21 24.87 3.72
C ALA A 167 -3.66 24.52 5.15
N GLU A 168 -4.68 25.21 5.67
CA GLU A 168 -5.20 24.97 7.03
C GLU A 168 -5.95 23.64 7.09
N THR A 169 -6.79 23.34 6.08
CA THR A 169 -7.44 22.03 5.93
C THR A 169 -6.41 20.92 5.77
N GLY A 170 -5.35 21.15 4.99
CA GLY A 170 -4.25 20.18 4.85
C GLY A 170 -3.54 19.91 6.17
N LEU A 171 -3.22 20.95 6.95
CA LEU A 171 -2.57 20.80 8.26
C LEU A 171 -3.47 20.07 9.24
N LEU A 172 -4.76 20.40 9.26
CA LEU A 172 -5.74 19.71 10.11
C LEU A 172 -5.83 18.23 9.74
N ALA A 173 -5.99 17.90 8.46
CA ALA A 173 -6.07 16.52 8.01
C ALA A 173 -4.81 15.71 8.36
N ALA A 174 -3.62 16.28 8.15
CA ALA A 174 -2.37 15.63 8.52
C ALA A 174 -2.19 15.50 10.04
N GLY A 175 -2.59 16.51 10.82
CA GLY A 175 -2.55 16.46 12.28
C GLY A 175 -3.46 15.36 12.84
N LEU A 176 -4.68 15.23 12.31
CA LEU A 176 -5.61 14.17 12.69
C LEU A 176 -5.09 12.78 12.30
N LEU A 177 -4.47 12.64 11.13
CA LEU A 177 -3.86 11.36 10.73
C LEU A 177 -2.61 11.01 11.54
N ALA A 178 -1.81 12.01 11.92
CA ALA A 178 -0.61 11.80 12.72
C ALA A 178 -0.91 11.13 14.07
N VAL A 179 -2.07 11.41 14.66
CA VAL A 179 -2.53 10.84 15.94
C VAL A 179 -3.55 9.71 15.78
N ASN A 180 -3.80 9.25 14.55
CA ASN A 180 -4.78 8.19 14.28
C ASN A 180 -4.27 6.83 14.79
N VAL A 181 -5.09 6.17 15.64
CA VAL A 181 -4.71 4.94 16.35
C VAL A 181 -4.36 3.81 15.39
N MET A 182 -5.18 3.53 14.38
CA MET A 182 -4.95 2.46 13.41
C MET A 182 -3.70 2.68 12.59
N HIS A 183 -3.44 3.91 12.16
CA HIS A 183 -2.22 4.25 11.41
C HIS A 183 -0.97 4.08 12.26
N ILE A 184 -1.02 4.54 13.53
CA ILE A 184 0.06 4.32 14.49
C ILE A 184 0.26 2.81 14.70
N GLN A 185 -0.80 2.07 14.99
CA GLN A 185 -0.70 0.63 15.24
C GLN A 185 -0.12 -0.13 14.05
N LEU A 186 -0.66 0.05 12.84
CA LEU A 186 -0.19 -0.65 11.64
C LEU A 186 1.25 -0.29 11.25
N SER A 187 1.73 0.90 11.64
CA SER A 187 3.13 1.29 11.40
C SER A 187 4.14 0.50 12.23
N HIS A 188 3.73 -0.12 13.33
CA HIS A 188 4.56 -0.97 14.20
C HIS A 188 4.59 -2.44 13.76
N PHE A 189 3.98 -2.75 12.61
CA PHE A 189 3.99 -4.09 12.03
C PHE A 189 4.65 -4.06 10.65
N PHE A 190 5.29 -5.16 10.25
CA PHE A 190 5.56 -5.42 8.85
C PHE A 190 4.25 -5.80 8.13
N ALA A 191 3.40 -4.79 7.92
CA ALA A 191 2.10 -4.88 7.29
C ALA A 191 2.08 -4.16 5.96
N PHE A 192 1.25 -4.63 5.03
CA PHE A 192 1.26 -4.14 3.64
C PHE A 192 0.25 -3.01 3.41
N ASP A 193 -0.69 -2.82 4.34
CA ASP A 193 -1.71 -1.78 4.32
C ASP A 193 -1.14 -0.35 4.32
N PRO A 194 -0.09 0.00 5.09
CA PRO A 194 0.52 1.33 5.03
C PRO A 194 1.16 1.66 3.67
N TYR A 195 1.80 0.67 3.02
CA TYR A 195 2.36 0.81 1.67
C TYR A 195 1.25 1.06 0.64
N MET A 196 0.20 0.22 0.66
CA MET A 196 -0.98 0.40 -0.19
C MET A 196 -1.56 1.81 0.00
N THR A 197 -1.75 2.24 1.25
CA THR A 197 -2.38 3.52 1.58
C THR A 197 -1.57 4.70 1.06
N PHE A 198 -0.24 4.67 1.22
CA PHE A 198 0.65 5.69 0.67
C PHE A 198 0.48 5.83 -0.84
N PHE A 199 0.53 4.71 -1.59
CA PHE A 199 0.38 4.73 -3.04
C PHE A 199 -1.04 5.11 -3.48
N VAL A 200 -2.07 4.72 -2.75
CA VAL A 200 -3.47 5.13 -3.00
C VAL A 200 -3.62 6.65 -2.89
N VAL A 201 -3.20 7.26 -1.77
CA VAL A 201 -3.30 8.71 -1.57
C VAL A 201 -2.47 9.47 -2.60
N THR A 202 -1.30 8.93 -2.95
CA THR A 202 -0.43 9.52 -3.98
C THR A 202 -1.03 9.44 -5.38
N ALA A 203 -1.67 8.31 -5.74
CA ALA A 203 -2.39 8.17 -7.00
C ALA A 203 -3.53 9.18 -7.10
N VAL A 204 -4.35 9.31 -6.03
CA VAL A 204 -5.44 10.29 -5.96
C VAL A 204 -4.91 11.72 -6.06
N TYR A 205 -3.79 12.02 -5.39
CA TYR A 205 -3.13 13.32 -5.51
C TYR A 205 -2.81 13.66 -6.97
N PHE A 206 -2.14 12.75 -7.70
CA PHE A 206 -1.84 12.96 -9.11
C PHE A 206 -3.08 13.03 -10.01
N MET A 207 -4.14 12.27 -9.72
CA MET A 207 -5.41 12.40 -10.44
C MET A 207 -6.03 13.80 -10.26
N VAL A 208 -6.00 14.35 -9.04
CA VAL A 208 -6.43 15.73 -8.77
C VAL A 208 -5.56 16.74 -9.53
N LEU A 209 -4.24 16.51 -9.61
CA LEU A 209 -3.34 17.37 -10.39
C LEU A 209 -3.68 17.36 -11.88
N ALA A 210 -3.93 16.18 -12.45
CA ALA A 210 -4.31 16.00 -13.84
C ALA A 210 -5.63 16.74 -14.13
N TYR A 211 -6.63 16.54 -13.28
CA TYR A 211 -7.95 17.16 -13.41
C TYR A 211 -7.90 18.69 -13.36
N GLN A 212 -7.27 19.25 -12.34
CA GLN A 212 -7.17 20.71 -12.20
C GLN A 212 -6.37 21.35 -13.34
N SER A 213 -5.29 20.69 -13.79
CA SER A 213 -4.49 21.17 -14.92
C SER A 213 -5.30 21.16 -16.22
N ALA A 214 -6.12 20.14 -16.44
CA ALA A 214 -6.99 20.07 -17.62
C ALA A 214 -8.10 21.14 -17.60
N ILE A 215 -8.71 21.42 -16.44
CA ILE A 215 -9.69 22.51 -16.31
C ILE A 215 -9.05 23.86 -16.66
N LEU A 216 -7.86 24.15 -16.14
CA LEU A 216 -7.18 25.42 -16.38
C LEU A 216 -6.83 25.62 -17.86
N LEU A 217 -6.49 24.54 -18.57
CA LEU A 217 -6.28 24.58 -20.01
C LEU A 217 -7.58 24.90 -20.77
N ARG A 218 -8.69 24.28 -20.37
CA ARG A 218 -10.01 24.53 -20.98
C ARG A 218 -10.55 25.94 -20.70
N SER A 219 -10.23 26.52 -19.54
CA SER A 219 -10.67 27.87 -19.16
C SER A 219 -9.80 29.00 -19.71
N GLY A 220 -8.86 28.70 -20.62
CA GLY A 220 -7.99 29.71 -21.24
C GLY A 220 -7.05 30.41 -20.25
N GLY A 221 -6.68 29.75 -19.14
CA GLY A 221 -5.81 30.33 -18.12
C GLY A 221 -6.46 31.36 -17.20
N PHE A 222 -7.73 31.75 -17.42
CA PHE A 222 -8.51 32.51 -16.45
C PHE A 222 -8.95 31.58 -15.33
N GLY A 223 -8.16 31.54 -14.25
CA GLY A 223 -8.50 30.80 -13.04
C GLY A 223 -9.73 31.39 -12.38
N ARG A 224 -10.82 30.63 -12.30
CA ARG A 224 -11.91 30.95 -11.35
C ARG A 224 -11.34 30.88 -9.93
N ASN A 225 -11.48 31.98 -9.20
CA ASN A 225 -11.04 32.18 -7.82
C ASN A 225 -11.19 30.92 -6.95
N GLY A 226 -10.08 30.37 -6.43
CA GLY A 226 -10.12 29.42 -5.31
C GLY A 226 -9.10 28.29 -5.30
N PHE A 227 -8.60 27.83 -6.46
CA PHE A 227 -7.64 26.71 -6.49
C PHE A 227 -6.20 27.18 -6.61
N HIS A 228 -5.29 26.56 -5.84
CA HIS A 228 -3.85 26.75 -5.97
C HIS A 228 -3.41 26.30 -7.37
N SER A 229 -3.25 27.27 -8.28
CA SER A 229 -2.92 27.01 -9.68
C SER A 229 -1.56 26.31 -9.81
N PRO A 230 -1.46 25.14 -10.46
CA PRO A 230 -0.17 24.59 -10.87
C PRO A 230 0.53 25.61 -11.77
N ALA A 231 1.75 25.99 -11.41
CA ALA A 231 2.57 26.87 -12.23
C ALA A 231 2.74 26.23 -13.62
N LYS A 232 2.22 26.90 -14.66
CA LYS A 232 2.24 26.48 -16.09
C LYS A 232 1.50 25.16 -16.38
N ALA A 233 0.17 25.18 -16.31
CA ALA A 233 -0.66 24.11 -16.86
C ALA A 233 -0.35 23.92 -18.36
N SER A 234 -0.07 22.69 -18.77
CA SER A 234 0.17 22.29 -20.16
C SER A 234 -0.34 20.87 -20.38
N THR A 235 -0.71 20.52 -21.61
CA THR A 235 -1.16 19.16 -21.95
C THR A 235 -0.12 18.10 -21.56
N ARG A 236 1.17 18.44 -21.69
CA ARG A 236 2.28 17.58 -21.23
C ARG A 236 2.20 17.29 -19.73
N MET A 237 1.88 18.29 -18.90
CA MET A 237 1.76 18.08 -17.45
C MET A 237 0.56 17.21 -17.08
N VAL A 238 -0.58 17.37 -17.76
CA VAL A 238 -1.73 16.47 -17.58
C VAL A 238 -1.31 15.02 -17.85
N HIS A 239 -0.61 14.77 -18.96
CA HIS A 239 -0.11 13.45 -19.31
C HIS A 239 0.89 12.90 -18.27
N VAL A 240 1.83 13.72 -17.79
CA VAL A 240 2.77 13.33 -16.72
C VAL A 240 2.01 12.92 -15.46
N TYR A 241 1.01 13.69 -15.04
CA TYR A 241 0.21 13.34 -13.86
C TYR A 241 -0.60 12.06 -14.05
N LEU A 242 -1.14 11.80 -15.24
CA LEU A 242 -1.81 10.53 -15.54
C LEU A 242 -0.84 9.34 -15.49
N ILE A 243 0.38 9.50 -16.03
CA ILE A 243 1.43 8.47 -15.96
C ILE A 243 1.80 8.19 -14.51
N LEU A 244 2.06 9.22 -13.70
CA LEU A 244 2.40 9.07 -12.29
C LEU A 244 1.26 8.45 -11.48
N ALA A 245 0.02 8.83 -11.77
CA ALA A 245 -1.16 8.20 -11.17
C ALA A 245 -1.23 6.71 -11.51
N ALA A 246 -1.05 6.34 -12.80
CA ALA A 246 -1.07 4.95 -13.24
C ALA A 246 0.05 4.09 -12.61
N ILE A 247 1.26 4.65 -12.49
CA ILE A 247 2.37 3.99 -11.77
C ILE A 247 1.96 3.74 -10.30
N CYS A 248 1.43 4.76 -9.61
CA CYS A 248 0.99 4.62 -8.23
C CYS A 248 -0.16 3.61 -8.07
N VAL A 249 -1.09 3.53 -9.04
CA VAL A 249 -2.12 2.47 -9.05
C VAL A 249 -1.47 1.09 -9.15
N GLY A 250 -0.51 0.89 -10.04
CA GLY A 250 0.22 -0.38 -10.15
C GLY A 250 0.96 -0.76 -8.87
N LEU A 251 1.62 0.20 -8.21
CA LEU A 251 2.29 0.00 -6.92
C LEU A 251 1.30 -0.32 -5.78
N ALA A 252 0.14 0.35 -5.76
CA ALA A 252 -0.90 0.11 -4.77
C ALA A 252 -1.49 -1.29 -4.92
N VAL A 253 -1.86 -1.70 -6.14
CA VAL A 253 -2.34 -3.06 -6.45
C VAL A 253 -1.26 -4.09 -6.12
N GLY A 254 -0.01 -3.76 -6.42
CA GLY A 254 1.15 -4.59 -6.10
C GLY A 254 1.48 -4.70 -4.61
N SER A 255 0.88 -3.85 -3.78
CA SER A 255 0.94 -3.97 -2.31
C SER A 255 -0.23 -4.79 -1.78
N LYS A 256 -1.44 -4.57 -2.33
CA LYS A 256 -2.65 -5.31 -1.98
C LYS A 256 -3.67 -5.21 -3.11
N PHE A 257 -4.18 -6.34 -3.58
CA PHE A 257 -5.05 -6.40 -4.76
C PHE A 257 -6.32 -5.55 -4.65
N ALA A 258 -6.85 -5.35 -3.43
CA ALA A 258 -8.03 -4.51 -3.18
C ALA A 258 -7.91 -3.08 -3.74
N ALA A 259 -6.69 -2.56 -3.92
CA ALA A 259 -6.45 -1.27 -4.57
C ALA A 259 -6.83 -1.23 -6.06
N VAL A 260 -7.20 -2.36 -6.69
CA VAL A 260 -7.69 -2.42 -8.07
C VAL A 260 -8.93 -1.54 -8.30
N LEU A 261 -9.68 -1.23 -7.23
CA LEU A 261 -10.78 -0.28 -7.25
C LEU A 261 -10.37 1.13 -7.71
N LEU A 262 -9.08 1.49 -7.63
CA LEU A 262 -8.54 2.72 -8.20
C LEU A 262 -8.63 2.80 -9.74
N ALA A 263 -8.87 1.67 -10.42
CA ALA A 263 -9.11 1.68 -11.87
C ALA A 263 -10.30 2.59 -12.24
N LEU A 264 -11.34 2.64 -11.41
CA LEU A 264 -12.52 3.49 -11.63
C LEU A 264 -12.21 5.00 -11.58
N PRO A 265 -11.66 5.56 -10.48
CA PRO A 265 -11.30 6.98 -10.46
C PRO A 265 -10.19 7.33 -11.45
N LEU A 266 -9.25 6.41 -11.76
CA LEU A 266 -8.26 6.64 -12.80
C LEU A 266 -8.91 6.77 -14.18
N ALA A 267 -9.81 5.84 -14.54
CA ALA A 267 -10.53 5.86 -15.80
C ALA A 267 -11.41 7.11 -15.93
N LEU A 268 -12.11 7.48 -14.86
CA LEU A 268 -12.88 8.73 -14.81
C LEU A 268 -11.97 9.95 -15.00
N THR A 269 -10.81 9.98 -14.35
CA THR A 269 -9.86 11.09 -14.50
C THR A 269 -9.38 11.20 -15.94
N VAL A 270 -8.99 10.09 -16.58
CA VAL A 270 -8.63 10.08 -18.01
C VAL A 270 -9.79 10.62 -18.86
N TRP A 271 -11.01 10.12 -18.64
CA TRP A 271 -12.20 10.52 -19.39
C TRP A 271 -12.46 12.03 -19.32
N LEU A 272 -12.24 12.61 -18.15
CA LEU A 272 -12.48 14.03 -17.89
C LEU A 272 -11.32 14.94 -18.33
N THR A 273 -10.10 14.43 -18.49
CA THR A 273 -8.89 15.27 -18.67
C THR A 273 -8.35 15.32 -20.09
N VAL A 274 -8.51 14.27 -20.89
CA VAL A 274 -7.92 14.18 -22.23
C VAL A 274 -8.96 13.94 -23.33
N GLU A 275 -8.64 14.36 -24.56
CA GLU A 275 -9.52 14.18 -25.73
C GLU A 275 -9.46 12.76 -26.29
N ARG A 276 -8.25 12.19 -26.45
CA ARG A 276 -8.03 10.82 -26.93
C ARG A 276 -8.23 9.80 -25.81
N ARG A 277 -9.45 9.76 -25.27
CA ARG A 277 -9.83 9.00 -24.05
C ARG A 277 -9.42 7.53 -24.12
N TRP A 278 -9.82 6.82 -25.17
CA TRP A 278 -9.54 5.38 -25.31
C TRP A 278 -8.04 5.06 -25.39
N MET A 279 -7.27 5.88 -26.11
CA MET A 279 -5.82 5.74 -26.19
C MET A 279 -5.18 5.88 -24.81
N TRP A 280 -5.55 6.94 -24.07
CA TRP A 280 -5.01 7.18 -22.74
C TRP A 280 -5.51 6.21 -21.68
N LEU A 281 -6.72 5.68 -21.80
CA LEU A 281 -7.20 4.58 -20.96
C LEU A 281 -6.33 3.35 -21.16
N GLY A 282 -6.08 2.96 -22.42
CA GLY A 282 -5.16 1.88 -22.75
C GLY A 282 -3.75 2.13 -22.21
N THR A 283 -3.20 3.33 -22.41
CA THR A 283 -1.88 3.71 -21.88
C THR A 283 -1.82 3.62 -20.35
N ALA A 284 -2.83 4.13 -19.64
CA ALA A 284 -2.88 4.10 -18.18
C ALA A 284 -2.96 2.66 -17.66
N VAL A 285 -3.79 1.81 -18.28
CA VAL A 285 -3.89 0.38 -17.93
C VAL A 285 -2.58 -0.34 -18.18
N LEU A 286 -1.94 -0.12 -19.33
CA LEU A 286 -0.64 -0.74 -19.65
C LEU A 286 0.45 -0.32 -18.67
N ILE A 287 0.51 0.96 -18.28
CA ILE A 287 1.48 1.44 -17.29
C ILE A 287 1.23 0.82 -15.91
N ALA A 288 -0.02 0.79 -15.46
CA ALA A 288 -0.38 0.19 -14.17
C ALA A 288 -0.08 -1.31 -14.17
N ALA A 289 -0.44 -2.04 -15.23
CA ALA A 289 -0.18 -3.46 -15.40
C ALA A 289 1.31 -3.77 -15.50
N PHE A 290 2.09 -2.97 -16.23
CA PHE A 290 3.54 -3.13 -16.31
C PHE A 290 4.20 -2.87 -14.96
N THR A 291 3.78 -1.82 -14.24
CA THR A 291 4.28 -1.54 -12.89
C THR A 291 3.95 -2.66 -11.92
N PHE A 292 2.73 -3.20 -11.98
CA PHE A 292 2.34 -4.38 -11.21
C PHE A 292 3.22 -5.59 -11.56
N PHE A 293 3.39 -5.92 -12.84
CA PHE A 293 4.23 -7.03 -13.29
C PHE A 293 5.68 -6.92 -12.81
N VAL A 294 6.29 -5.75 -12.94
CA VAL A 294 7.69 -5.53 -12.49
C VAL A 294 7.83 -5.74 -10.98
N THR A 295 6.80 -5.40 -10.21
CA THR A 295 6.84 -5.48 -8.74
C THR A 295 6.28 -6.79 -8.19
N ASN A 296 5.52 -7.54 -8.98
CA ASN A 296 4.83 -8.78 -8.65
C ASN A 296 4.98 -9.80 -9.79
N PRO A 297 6.21 -10.14 -10.22
CA PRO A 297 6.40 -10.95 -11.43
C PRO A 297 5.75 -12.33 -11.31
N PHE A 298 5.82 -12.96 -10.13
CA PHE A 298 5.23 -14.29 -9.90
C PHE A 298 3.70 -14.26 -9.82
N ALA A 299 3.07 -13.09 -9.69
CA ALA A 299 1.62 -13.00 -9.86
C ALA A 299 1.17 -13.34 -11.29
N VAL A 300 2.08 -13.22 -12.27
CA VAL A 300 1.83 -13.51 -13.69
C VAL A 300 2.60 -14.74 -14.16
N LEU A 301 3.83 -14.94 -13.69
CA LEU A 301 4.71 -16.00 -14.17
C LEU A 301 4.40 -17.37 -13.57
N ASP A 302 3.74 -17.43 -12.41
CA ASP A 302 3.48 -18.69 -11.72
C ASP A 302 2.09 -19.27 -12.05
N LEU A 303 2.09 -20.29 -12.92
CA LEU A 303 0.91 -20.91 -13.53
C LEU A 303 0.66 -22.35 -13.08
N THR A 304 1.05 -22.67 -11.86
CA THR A 304 1.03 -24.02 -11.28
C THR A 304 -0.24 -24.34 -10.52
N CYS A 305 -0.91 -23.35 -9.92
CA CYS A 305 -2.17 -23.53 -9.22
C CYS A 305 -3.35 -23.49 -10.21
N GLU A 306 -4.23 -24.47 -10.16
CA GLU A 306 -5.41 -24.55 -11.04
C GLU A 306 -6.52 -23.63 -10.54
N VAL A 307 -7.09 -22.82 -11.44
CA VAL A 307 -8.22 -21.94 -11.11
C VAL A 307 -9.24 -22.06 -12.22
N ILE A 308 -10.32 -22.79 -11.96
CA ILE A 308 -11.30 -23.11 -12.99
C ILE A 308 -12.55 -22.24 -12.79
N SER A 309 -12.83 -21.35 -13.74
CA SER A 309 -14.15 -20.72 -13.80
C SER A 309 -15.16 -21.70 -14.42
N PRO A 310 -16.34 -21.92 -13.81
CA PRO A 310 -17.32 -22.86 -14.32
C PRO A 310 -17.84 -22.43 -15.69
N ALA A 311 -18.23 -23.40 -16.52
CA ALA A 311 -18.92 -23.11 -17.77
C ALA A 311 -20.23 -22.35 -17.48
N MET A 312 -20.50 -21.30 -18.25
CA MET A 312 -21.65 -20.42 -18.05
C MET A 312 -22.46 -20.30 -19.34
N GLN A 313 -23.78 -20.44 -19.23
CA GLN A 313 -24.71 -20.22 -20.33
C GLN A 313 -25.37 -18.85 -20.16
N ILE A 314 -25.10 -17.90 -21.06
CA ILE A 314 -25.75 -16.58 -21.09
C ILE A 314 -26.61 -16.50 -22.35
N GLY A 315 -27.88 -16.89 -22.24
CA GLY A 315 -28.77 -17.00 -23.40
C GLY A 315 -28.24 -18.01 -24.43
N PRO A 316 -28.03 -17.62 -25.71
CA PRO A 316 -27.46 -18.52 -26.72
C PRO A 316 -25.93 -18.68 -26.61
N LEU A 317 -25.25 -17.87 -25.78
CA LEU A 317 -23.79 -17.91 -25.63
C LEU A 317 -23.41 -18.97 -24.59
N SER A 318 -22.66 -19.99 -25.00
CA SER A 318 -22.00 -20.93 -24.10
C SER A 318 -20.56 -20.48 -23.87
N ILE A 319 -20.25 -20.09 -22.64
CA ILE A 319 -18.89 -19.76 -22.20
C ILE A 319 -18.31 -21.04 -21.59
N PRO A 320 -17.28 -21.65 -22.19
CA PRO A 320 -16.68 -22.86 -21.66
C PRO A 320 -16.02 -22.61 -20.30
N ALA A 321 -15.78 -23.67 -19.55
CA ALA A 321 -14.93 -23.58 -18.38
C ALA A 321 -13.53 -23.13 -18.81
N LEU A 322 -12.94 -22.21 -18.05
CA LEU A 322 -11.60 -21.67 -18.32
C LEU A 322 -10.73 -21.97 -17.11
N ASP A 323 -9.63 -22.67 -17.34
CA ASP A 323 -8.57 -22.81 -16.37
C ASP A 323 -7.57 -21.67 -16.55
N TRP A 324 -7.55 -20.78 -15.58
CA TRP A 324 -6.69 -19.60 -15.57
C TRP A 324 -5.26 -19.92 -15.16
N ARG A 325 -5.03 -21.08 -14.52
CA ARG A 325 -3.75 -21.55 -13.99
C ARG A 325 -2.95 -20.43 -13.34
N SER A 326 -3.35 -19.94 -12.16
CA SER A 326 -2.66 -18.81 -11.50
C SER A 326 -2.75 -18.90 -9.98
N CYS A 327 -1.59 -19.03 -9.31
CA CYS A 327 -1.54 -19.05 -7.84
C CYS A 327 -1.97 -17.73 -7.22
N PHE A 328 -1.70 -16.61 -7.89
CA PHE A 328 -2.16 -15.31 -7.41
C PHE A 328 -3.68 -15.19 -7.46
N LEU A 329 -4.31 -15.65 -8.54
CA LEU A 329 -5.77 -15.61 -8.67
C LEU A 329 -6.42 -16.57 -7.67
N ASP A 330 -5.85 -17.76 -7.48
CA ASP A 330 -6.31 -18.72 -6.47
C ASP A 330 -6.32 -18.10 -5.07
N ASN A 331 -5.22 -17.46 -4.67
CA ASN A 331 -5.12 -16.74 -3.40
C ASN A 331 -6.18 -15.63 -3.28
N ILE A 332 -6.37 -14.79 -4.32
CA ILE A 332 -7.39 -13.73 -4.30
C ILE A 332 -8.80 -14.31 -4.12
N LEU A 333 -9.12 -15.39 -4.85
CA LEU A 333 -10.43 -16.03 -4.77
C LEU A 333 -10.67 -16.66 -3.40
N THR A 334 -9.67 -17.32 -2.84
CA THR A 334 -9.69 -17.90 -1.49
C THR A 334 -9.90 -16.82 -0.42
N GLN A 335 -9.16 -15.71 -0.47
CA GLN A 335 -9.39 -14.57 0.43
C GLN A 335 -10.78 -13.96 0.26
N GLY A 336 -11.27 -13.87 -0.99
CA GLY A 336 -12.60 -13.38 -1.30
C GLY A 336 -13.72 -14.29 -0.77
N ALA A 337 -13.53 -15.62 -0.82
CA ALA A 337 -14.46 -16.61 -0.25
C ALA A 337 -14.49 -16.52 1.28
N MET A 338 -13.31 -16.38 1.90
CA MET A 338 -13.17 -16.17 3.35
C MET A 338 -13.93 -14.93 3.83
N VAL A 339 -13.76 -13.77 3.17
CA VAL A 339 -14.42 -12.52 3.58
C VAL A 339 -15.94 -12.55 3.35
N ARG A 340 -16.41 -13.32 2.36
CA ARG A 340 -17.86 -13.52 2.11
C ARG A 340 -18.51 -14.51 3.09
N GLY A 341 -17.71 -15.28 3.83
CA GLY A 341 -18.21 -16.35 4.69
C GLY A 341 -18.53 -17.64 3.94
N ASP A 342 -18.07 -17.79 2.69
CA ASP A 342 -18.20 -19.02 1.90
C ASP A 342 -17.24 -20.12 2.42
N THR A 343 -16.24 -19.74 3.22
CA THR A 343 -15.28 -20.65 3.86
C THR A 343 -15.29 -20.42 5.37
N ASP A 344 -15.49 -21.49 6.15
CA ASP A 344 -15.49 -21.43 7.61
C ASP A 344 -14.06 -21.61 8.17
N LEU A 345 -13.44 -20.50 8.56
CA LEU A 345 -12.13 -20.48 9.22
C LEU A 345 -12.30 -20.10 10.69
N PRO A 346 -11.60 -20.76 11.64
CA PRO A 346 -11.81 -20.52 13.07
C PRO A 346 -11.73 -19.04 13.49
N PHE A 347 -10.81 -18.27 12.91
CA PHE A 347 -10.62 -16.84 13.23
C PHE A 347 -11.63 -15.90 12.56
N THR A 348 -12.40 -16.36 11.56
CA THR A 348 -13.47 -15.55 10.94
C THR A 348 -14.82 -15.74 11.62
N ARG A 349 -14.99 -16.82 12.41
CA ARG A 349 -16.24 -17.11 13.14
C ARG A 349 -16.71 -15.99 14.07
N GLN A 350 -15.79 -15.18 14.59
CA GLN A 350 -16.12 -14.02 15.43
C GLN A 350 -16.93 -12.94 14.70
N TYR A 351 -16.94 -12.95 13.36
CA TYR A 351 -17.66 -11.98 12.53
C TYR A 351 -19.04 -12.49 12.07
N ILE A 352 -19.44 -13.70 12.45
CA ILE A 352 -20.75 -14.27 12.10
C ILE A 352 -21.86 -13.38 12.68
N GLY A 353 -22.86 -13.06 11.84
CA GLY A 353 -24.00 -12.23 12.23
C GLY A 353 -23.72 -10.73 12.24
N THR A 354 -22.53 -10.29 11.85
CA THR A 354 -22.24 -8.85 11.69
C THR A 354 -22.97 -8.27 10.47
N THR A 355 -23.37 -6.99 10.55
CA THR A 355 -24.05 -6.32 9.43
C THR A 355 -23.01 -5.85 8.41
N PRO A 356 -23.11 -6.26 7.13
CA PRO A 356 -22.18 -5.84 6.08
C PRO A 356 -22.04 -4.32 6.02
N PHE A 357 -20.80 -3.84 5.85
CA PHE A 357 -20.39 -2.43 5.83
C PHE A 357 -20.57 -1.67 7.16
N LEU A 358 -21.71 -1.80 7.85
CA LEU A 358 -21.97 -1.09 9.12
C LEU A 358 -21.04 -1.55 10.23
N TYR A 359 -20.76 -2.85 10.33
CA TYR A 359 -19.80 -3.39 11.29
C TYR A 359 -18.42 -2.75 11.12
N PHE A 360 -17.94 -2.60 9.88
CA PHE A 360 -16.64 -1.98 9.62
C PHE A 360 -16.62 -0.49 9.98
N ILE A 361 -17.71 0.24 9.73
CA ILE A 361 -17.85 1.64 10.15
C ILE A 361 -17.81 1.73 11.69
N GLU A 362 -18.53 0.84 12.38
CA GLU A 362 -18.53 0.77 13.84
C GLU A 362 -17.13 0.48 14.40
N MET A 363 -16.41 -0.50 13.85
CA MET A 363 -15.05 -0.83 14.28
C MET A 363 -14.06 0.30 13.98
N GLN A 364 -14.23 1.01 12.86
CA GLN A 364 -13.42 2.20 12.56
C GLN A 364 -13.66 3.33 13.55
N ILE A 365 -14.89 3.53 14.04
CA ILE A 365 -15.19 4.53 15.07
C ILE A 365 -14.68 4.08 16.44
N LYS A 366 -14.89 2.81 16.82
CA LYS A 366 -14.52 2.31 18.15
C LYS A 366 -13.02 2.14 18.33
N TRP A 367 -12.37 1.49 17.37
CA TRP A 367 -11.00 0.98 17.52
C TRP A 367 -10.03 1.57 16.50
N GLY A 368 -10.49 1.83 15.26
CA GLY A 368 -9.59 2.29 14.20
C GLY A 368 -9.12 3.73 14.41
N MET A 369 -10.05 4.68 14.42
CA MET A 369 -9.75 6.10 14.57
C MET A 369 -9.95 6.60 16.01
N GLY A 370 -10.72 5.86 16.81
CA GLY A 370 -11.25 6.29 18.09
C GLY A 370 -12.52 7.17 17.95
N PRO A 371 -13.39 7.25 18.97
CA PRO A 371 -14.75 7.75 18.80
C PRO A 371 -14.84 9.19 18.27
N LEU A 372 -14.01 10.09 18.79
CA LEU A 372 -14.03 11.51 18.40
C LEU A 372 -13.60 11.69 16.94
N LEU A 373 -12.44 11.13 16.56
CA LEU A 373 -11.92 11.24 15.21
C LEU A 373 -12.77 10.46 14.21
N GLY A 374 -13.24 9.27 14.59
CA GLY A 374 -14.09 8.44 13.74
C GLY A 374 -15.41 9.10 13.40
N VAL A 375 -16.12 9.64 14.40
CA VAL A 375 -17.38 10.38 14.16
C VAL A 375 -17.12 11.62 13.31
N ALA A 376 -16.08 12.40 13.63
CA ALA A 376 -15.72 13.58 12.83
C ALA A 376 -15.41 13.22 11.37
N ALA A 377 -14.67 12.13 11.13
CA ALA A 377 -14.32 11.65 9.79
C ALA A 377 -15.56 11.23 9.00
N PHE A 378 -16.48 10.43 9.58
CA PHE A 378 -17.69 9.99 8.89
C PHE A 378 -18.72 11.11 8.68
N ILE A 379 -18.86 12.05 9.62
CA ILE A 379 -19.66 13.27 9.42
C ILE A 379 -19.07 14.11 8.28
N GLY A 380 -17.75 14.31 8.28
CA GLY A 380 -17.05 15.02 7.22
C GLY A 380 -17.23 14.36 5.86
N PHE A 381 -17.15 13.02 5.80
CA PHE A 381 -17.39 12.24 4.59
C PHE A 381 -18.83 12.39 4.08
N GLY A 382 -19.83 12.24 4.96
CA GLY A 382 -21.24 12.44 4.60
C GLY A 382 -21.53 13.88 4.13
N TRP A 383 -20.94 14.88 4.79
CA TRP A 383 -21.03 16.28 4.37
C TRP A 383 -20.41 16.50 2.98
N ALA A 384 -19.25 15.90 2.71
CA ALA A 384 -18.60 16.00 1.41
C ALA A 384 -19.44 15.37 0.29
N ILE A 385 -20.04 14.21 0.52
CA ILE A 385 -20.98 13.57 -0.43
C ILE A 385 -22.16 14.50 -0.71
N ARG A 386 -22.81 15.02 0.35
CA ARG A 386 -23.94 15.94 0.22
C ARG A 386 -23.57 17.18 -0.60
N GLN A 387 -22.42 17.79 -0.33
CA GLN A 387 -21.94 18.96 -1.07
C GLN A 387 -21.73 18.65 -2.57
N THR A 388 -21.20 17.48 -2.90
CA THR A 388 -21.02 17.05 -4.30
C THR A 388 -22.38 16.84 -4.98
N ILE A 389 -23.32 16.15 -4.33
CA ILE A 389 -24.66 15.92 -4.89
C ILE A 389 -25.41 17.24 -5.12
N MET A 390 -25.32 18.19 -4.18
CA MET A 390 -26.00 19.50 -4.30
C MET A 390 -25.39 20.41 -5.38
N ARG A 391 -24.22 20.06 -5.93
CA ARG A 391 -23.53 20.80 -7.01
C ARG A 391 -23.69 20.18 -8.39
N LEU A 392 -24.18 18.93 -8.44
CA LEU A 392 -24.61 18.26 -9.67
C LEU A 392 -26.04 18.72 -10.01
#